data_AF-A0A2M9P1R9-F1
#
_entry.id   AF-A0A2M9P1R9-F1
#
_cell.length_a   1.000
_cell.length_b   1.000
_cell.length_c   1.000
_cell.angle_alpha   90.00
_cell.angle_beta   90.00
_cell.angle_gamma   90.00
#
_symmetry.space_group_name_H-M   'P 1'
#
loop_
_entity.id
_entity.type
_entity.pdbx_description
1 polymer ?
#
loop_
_entity_poly.entity_id
_entity_poly.type
_entity_poly.pdbx_seq_one_letter_code
_entity_poly.pdbx_strand_id
1 'polypeptide(L)'
;EDLFTNDKFDTLKGSTNQGAIDEAQAAVNKLPAGAEKDRLQDLVNKAKDLLKKKEEAEKEQADAKKKVEDLFTDNKFDTLKGSTNQAAVDEAQAAVNKLPAGAEKDRLQNLVNKAKDLLKKKEEAEKEQADAKKKVEDLFTDNKFDTLKGSTNQAAVDEAEAAVNKLPAGAEKDRLQDLVNKAKDLLKKKEEAEKEQADAKKKVEDLFTDNKFDTLKGSTNQAAVDEAQA
;
A
#
# COMPACT_ATOMS: atom_id res chain seq x y z
N GLU A 1 33.07 -29.22 -34.23
CA GLU A 1 33.29 -27.77 -34.02
C GLU A 1 32.06 -26.93 -34.38
N ASP A 2 31.22 -27.39 -35.32
CA ASP A 2 30.03 -26.65 -35.78
C ASP A 2 28.93 -26.34 -34.75
N LEU A 3 28.99 -26.88 -33.53
CA LEU A 3 28.03 -26.59 -32.45
C LEU A 3 28.32 -25.27 -31.71
N PHE A 4 29.51 -24.70 -31.88
CA PHE A 4 29.98 -23.58 -31.07
C PHE A 4 30.16 -22.31 -31.92
N THR A 5 30.04 -21.14 -31.30
CA THR A 5 30.25 -19.85 -31.98
C THR A 5 31.71 -19.43 -32.06
N ASN A 6 32.60 -20.09 -31.29
CA ASN A 6 34.00 -19.74 -31.17
C ASN A 6 34.88 -20.96 -30.88
N ASP A 7 36.19 -20.79 -31.06
CA ASP A 7 37.21 -21.84 -30.86
C ASP A 7 37.52 -22.12 -29.38
N LYS A 8 36.96 -21.33 -28.44
CA LYS A 8 37.01 -21.63 -27.00
C LYS A 8 35.96 -22.65 -26.58
N PHE A 9 35.00 -22.93 -27.47
CA PHE A 9 33.90 -23.86 -27.26
C PHE A 9 33.12 -23.59 -25.97
N ASP A 10 33.01 -22.32 -25.55
CA ASP A 10 32.34 -21.90 -24.32
C ASP A 10 30.90 -21.40 -24.57
N THR A 11 30.54 -21.22 -25.84
CA THR A 11 29.27 -20.65 -26.27
C THR A 11 28.69 -21.46 -27.43
N LEU A 12 27.44 -21.91 -27.29
CA LEU A 12 26.71 -22.63 -28.33
C LEU A 12 26.18 -21.68 -29.40
N LYS A 13 26.09 -22.16 -30.66
CA LYS A 13 25.33 -21.44 -31.70
C LYS A 13 23.85 -21.41 -31.30
N GLY A 14 23.13 -20.37 -31.72
CA GLY A 14 21.69 -20.24 -31.46
C GLY A 14 20.86 -21.41 -31.98
N SER A 15 21.31 -22.06 -33.07
CA SER A 15 20.70 -23.23 -33.68
C SER A 15 21.04 -24.57 -33.01
N THR A 16 21.98 -24.59 -32.06
CA THR A 16 22.37 -25.83 -31.38
C THR A 16 21.28 -26.24 -30.38
N ASN A 17 20.62 -27.35 -30.68
CA ASN A 17 19.61 -28.00 -29.87
C ASN A 17 20.02 -29.45 -29.58
N GLN A 18 19.18 -30.18 -28.83
CA GLN A 18 19.46 -31.58 -28.50
C GLN A 18 19.68 -32.45 -29.76
N GLY A 19 18.90 -32.25 -30.82
CA GLY A 19 19.05 -32.98 -32.08
C GLY A 19 20.41 -32.77 -32.74
N ALA A 20 20.88 -31.51 -32.83
CA ALA A 20 22.21 -31.21 -33.37
C ALA A 20 23.34 -31.84 -32.54
N ILE A 21 23.18 -31.91 -31.22
CA ILE A 21 24.14 -32.58 -30.33
C ILE A 21 24.10 -34.10 -30.52
N ASP A 22 22.91 -34.69 -30.68
CA ASP A 22 22.74 -36.13 -30.91
C ASP A 22 23.33 -36.57 -32.26
N GLU A 23 23.17 -35.75 -33.30
CA GLU A 23 23.80 -35.96 -34.60
C GLU A 23 25.34 -35.92 -34.50
N ALA A 24 25.88 -34.93 -33.78
CA ALA A 24 27.32 -34.83 -33.53
C ALA A 24 27.82 -36.05 -32.72
N GLN A 25 27.07 -36.48 -31.70
CA GLN A 25 27.39 -37.67 -30.92
C GLN A 25 27.42 -38.94 -31.79
N ALA A 26 26.46 -39.09 -32.70
CA ALA A 26 26.40 -40.22 -33.63
C ALA A 26 27.60 -40.21 -34.61
N ALA A 27 28.02 -39.03 -35.08
CA ALA A 27 29.20 -38.90 -35.92
C ALA A 27 30.48 -39.28 -35.16
N VAL A 28 30.66 -38.80 -33.93
CA VAL A 28 31.82 -39.14 -33.06
C VAL A 28 31.87 -40.64 -32.78
N ASN A 29 30.71 -41.28 -32.54
CA ASN A 29 30.65 -42.71 -32.24
C ASN A 29 31.19 -43.59 -33.38
N LYS A 30 31.07 -43.14 -34.65
CA LYS A 30 31.56 -43.86 -35.84
C LYS A 30 33.09 -43.79 -36.01
N LEU A 31 33.78 -42.92 -35.29
CA LEU A 31 35.23 -42.80 -35.38
C LEU A 31 35.94 -44.00 -34.72
N PRO A 32 37.10 -44.43 -35.24
CA PRO A 32 37.96 -45.37 -34.53
C PRO A 32 38.46 -44.78 -33.20
N ALA A 33 38.83 -45.65 -32.26
CA ALA A 33 39.40 -45.20 -30.99
C ALA A 33 40.71 -44.45 -31.21
N GLY A 34 40.91 -43.34 -30.49
CA GLY A 34 42.09 -42.51 -30.58
C GLY A 34 41.84 -41.09 -30.06
N ALA A 35 42.93 -40.33 -29.90
CA ALA A 35 42.91 -39.02 -29.26
C ALA A 35 41.89 -38.02 -29.87
N GLU A 36 41.66 -38.06 -31.18
CA GLU A 36 40.69 -37.18 -31.83
C GLU A 36 39.24 -37.56 -31.48
N LYS A 37 38.94 -38.86 -31.38
CA LYS A 37 37.62 -39.31 -30.93
C LYS A 37 37.37 -38.86 -29.48
N ASP A 38 38.37 -38.99 -28.62
CA ASP A 38 38.28 -38.57 -27.22
C ASP A 38 38.07 -37.05 -27.12
N ARG A 39 38.86 -36.25 -27.86
CA ARG A 39 38.69 -34.79 -27.94
C ARG A 39 37.28 -34.38 -28.40
N LEU A 40 36.77 -35.01 -29.47
CA LEU A 40 35.43 -34.69 -29.98
C LEU A 40 34.33 -35.15 -29.02
N GLN A 41 34.52 -36.26 -28.31
CA GLN A 41 33.61 -36.72 -27.27
C GLN A 41 33.53 -35.71 -26.12
N ASP A 42 34.66 -35.15 -25.70
CA ASP A 42 34.70 -34.09 -24.68
C ASP A 42 33.97 -32.83 -25.14
N LEU A 43 34.13 -32.42 -26.40
CA LEU A 43 33.39 -31.28 -26.96
C LEU A 43 31.88 -31.54 -27.03
N VAL A 44 31.44 -32.75 -27.39
CA VAL A 44 30.03 -33.11 -27.37
C VAL A 44 29.47 -33.08 -25.94
N ASN A 45 30.22 -33.59 -24.96
CA ASN A 45 29.83 -33.53 -23.54
C ASN A 45 29.74 -32.08 -23.05
N LYS A 46 30.72 -31.23 -23.39
CA LYS A 46 30.67 -29.80 -23.09
C LYS A 46 29.46 -29.10 -23.72
N ALA A 47 29.10 -29.46 -24.96
CA ALA A 47 27.91 -28.93 -25.61
C ALA A 47 26.62 -29.32 -24.87
N LYS A 48 26.52 -30.56 -24.37
CA LYS A 48 25.37 -31.01 -23.55
C LYS A 48 25.25 -30.20 -22.26
N ASP A 49 26.36 -29.98 -21.57
CA ASP A 49 26.38 -29.20 -20.33
C ASP A 49 25.97 -27.73 -20.57
N LEU A 50 26.46 -27.12 -21.65
CA LEU A 50 26.09 -25.75 -22.01
C LEU A 50 24.62 -25.65 -22.44
N LEU A 51 24.09 -26.63 -23.17
CA LEU A 51 22.68 -26.65 -23.56
C LEU A 51 21.79 -26.73 -22.33
N LYS A 52 22.11 -27.64 -21.39
CA LYS A 52 21.38 -27.76 -20.13
C LYS A 52 21.38 -26.45 -19.33
N LYS A 53 22.54 -25.79 -19.19
CA LYS A 53 22.64 -24.49 -18.51
C LYS A 53 21.82 -23.41 -19.21
N LYS A 54 21.80 -23.40 -20.55
CA LYS A 54 20.98 -22.48 -21.34
C LYS A 54 19.49 -22.70 -21.08
N GLU A 55 19.03 -23.94 -21.10
CA GLU A 55 17.62 -24.28 -20.82
C GLU A 55 17.21 -23.93 -19.39
N GLU A 56 18.10 -24.15 -18.41
CA GLU A 56 17.88 -23.74 -17.02
C GLU A 56 17.77 -22.22 -16.90
N ALA A 57 18.68 -21.45 -17.53
CA ALA A 57 18.64 -20.00 -17.53
C ALA A 57 17.37 -19.44 -18.20
N GLU A 58 16.91 -20.05 -19.30
CA GLU A 58 15.65 -19.68 -19.96
C GLU A 58 14.43 -19.91 -19.05
N LYS A 59 14.41 -21.02 -18.30
CA LYS A 59 13.35 -21.30 -17.31
C LYS A 59 13.36 -20.30 -16.16
N GLU A 60 14.54 -19.99 -15.62
CA GLU A 60 14.69 -18.98 -14.56
C GLU A 60 14.24 -17.60 -15.04
N GLN A 61 14.59 -17.22 -16.28
CA GLN A 61 14.15 -15.96 -16.88
C GLN A 61 12.63 -15.91 -17.03
N ALA A 62 12.01 -16.99 -17.49
CA ALA A 62 10.55 -17.07 -17.62
C ALA A 62 9.84 -17.01 -16.26
N ASP A 63 10.35 -17.71 -15.23
CA ASP A 63 9.83 -17.67 -13.86
C ASP A 63 9.93 -16.27 -13.26
N ALA A 64 11.10 -15.64 -13.37
CA ALA A 64 11.31 -14.27 -12.88
C ALA A 64 10.39 -13.27 -13.57
N LYS A 65 10.28 -13.35 -14.91
CA LYS A 65 9.37 -12.49 -15.66
C LYS A 65 7.92 -12.66 -15.19
N LYS A 66 7.45 -13.90 -15.07
CA LYS A 66 6.09 -14.19 -14.61
C LYS A 66 5.84 -13.62 -13.22
N LYS A 67 6.73 -13.87 -12.25
CA LYS A 67 6.58 -13.39 -10.86
C LYS A 67 6.54 -11.87 -10.78
N VAL A 68 7.40 -11.18 -11.53
CA VAL A 68 7.43 -9.71 -11.55
C VAL A 68 6.19 -9.13 -12.20
N GLU A 69 5.80 -9.63 -13.38
CA GLU A 69 4.61 -9.15 -14.09
C GLU A 69 3.32 -9.46 -13.30
N ASP A 70 3.29 -10.58 -12.56
CA ASP A 70 2.16 -10.95 -11.71
C ASP A 70 1.92 -10.02 -10.51
N LEU A 71 2.89 -9.16 -10.15
CA LEU A 71 2.70 -8.13 -9.12
C LEU A 71 1.71 -7.04 -9.55
N PHE A 72 1.53 -6.84 -10.85
CA PHE A 72 0.82 -5.71 -11.43
C PHE A 72 -0.50 -6.13 -12.08
N THR A 73 -1.44 -5.20 -12.18
CA THR A 73 -2.75 -5.46 -12.79
C THR A 73 -2.67 -5.66 -14.30
N ASP A 74 -1.72 -5.02 -14.96
CA ASP A 74 -1.55 -5.03 -16.39
C ASP A 74 -0.09 -4.72 -16.81
N ASN A 75 0.14 -4.69 -18.12
CA ASN A 75 1.45 -4.45 -18.74
C ASN A 75 1.90 -2.98 -18.71
N LYS A 76 1.15 -2.06 -18.08
CA LYS A 76 1.62 -0.69 -17.83
C LYS A 76 2.44 -0.61 -16.55
N PHE A 77 2.26 -1.59 -15.66
CA PHE A 77 3.01 -1.69 -14.40
C PHE A 77 2.85 -0.46 -13.50
N ASP A 78 1.72 0.24 -13.59
CA ASP A 78 1.44 1.45 -12.79
C ASP A 78 0.62 1.15 -11.53
N THR A 79 -0.03 -0.02 -11.49
CA THR A 79 -0.93 -0.42 -10.41
C THR A 79 -0.64 -1.85 -9.97
N LEU A 80 -0.56 -2.06 -8.66
CA LEU A 80 -0.39 -3.40 -8.06
C LEU A 80 -1.71 -4.16 -8.03
N LYS A 81 -1.66 -5.49 -8.17
CA LYS A 81 -2.80 -6.35 -7.84
C LYS A 81 -3.15 -6.21 -6.35
N GLY A 82 -4.43 -6.40 -6.02
CA GLY A 82 -4.90 -6.35 -4.63
C GLY A 82 -4.20 -7.35 -3.72
N SER A 83 -3.80 -8.51 -4.26
CA SER A 83 -3.07 -9.58 -3.56
C SER A 83 -1.56 -9.34 -3.43
N THR A 84 -1.00 -8.31 -4.06
CA THR A 84 0.43 -8.02 -3.96
C THR A 84 0.76 -7.47 -2.57
N ASN A 85 1.65 -8.17 -1.88
CA ASN A 85 2.16 -7.83 -0.56
C ASN A 85 3.70 -7.96 -0.56
N GLN A 86 4.33 -7.68 0.59
CA GLN A 86 5.78 -7.72 0.71
C GLN A 86 6.38 -9.09 0.34
N ALA A 87 5.72 -10.19 0.74
CA ALA A 87 6.19 -11.54 0.42
C ALA A 87 6.20 -11.80 -1.10
N ALA A 88 5.16 -11.39 -1.83
CA ALA A 88 5.12 -11.52 -3.29
C ALA A 88 6.25 -10.71 -3.96
N VAL A 89 6.52 -9.50 -3.47
CA VAL A 89 7.60 -8.65 -3.97
C VAL A 89 8.98 -9.27 -3.69
N ASP A 90 9.17 -9.86 -2.51
CA ASP A 90 10.41 -10.54 -2.12
C ASP A 90 10.65 -11.81 -2.94
N GLU A 91 9.61 -12.59 -3.22
CA GLU A 91 9.68 -13.75 -4.10
C GLU A 91 10.09 -13.37 -5.53
N ALA A 92 9.51 -12.29 -6.07
CA ALA A 92 9.89 -11.76 -7.38
C ALA A 92 11.34 -11.24 -7.38
N GLN A 93 11.75 -10.53 -6.33
CA GLN A 93 13.13 -10.08 -6.16
C GLN A 93 14.13 -11.25 -6.12
N ALA A 94 13.80 -12.32 -5.40
CA ALA A 94 14.63 -13.50 -5.30
C ALA A 94 14.78 -14.20 -6.66
N ALA A 95 13.70 -14.26 -7.47
CA ALA A 95 13.76 -14.80 -8.82
C ALA A 95 14.64 -13.95 -9.75
N VAL A 96 14.51 -12.61 -9.71
CA VAL A 96 15.36 -11.69 -10.49
C VAL A 96 16.83 -11.80 -10.09
N ASN A 97 17.14 -12.01 -8.81
CA ASN A 97 18.52 -12.12 -8.32
C ASN A 97 19.28 -13.32 -8.92
N LYS A 98 18.58 -14.41 -9.24
CA LYS A 98 19.15 -15.62 -9.86
C LYS A 98 19.58 -15.40 -11.31
N LEU A 99 18.99 -14.42 -12.00
CA LEU A 99 19.28 -14.20 -13.41
C LEU A 99 20.73 -13.73 -13.62
N PRO A 100 21.35 -14.10 -14.76
CA PRO A 100 22.60 -13.49 -15.18
C PRO A 100 22.41 -11.99 -15.45
N ALA A 101 23.50 -11.21 -15.39
CA ALA A 101 23.47 -9.79 -15.73
C ALA A 101 23.05 -9.61 -17.20
N GLY A 102 22.21 -8.60 -17.45
CA GLY A 102 21.73 -8.30 -18.79
C GLY A 102 20.45 -7.47 -18.77
N ALA A 103 20.05 -6.99 -19.95
CA ALA A 103 18.95 -6.03 -20.10
C ALA A 103 17.63 -6.52 -19.50
N GLU A 104 17.31 -7.82 -19.59
CA GLU A 104 16.08 -8.34 -18.98
C GLU A 104 16.16 -8.33 -17.45
N LYS A 105 17.30 -8.71 -16.85
CA LYS A 105 17.48 -8.62 -15.40
C LYS A 105 17.31 -7.17 -14.93
N ASP A 106 17.92 -6.22 -15.63
CA ASP A 106 17.82 -4.79 -15.30
C ASP A 106 16.38 -4.29 -15.42
N ARG A 107 15.67 -4.69 -16.48
CA ARG A 107 14.24 -4.37 -16.67
C ARG A 107 13.40 -4.91 -15.51
N LEU A 108 13.55 -6.19 -15.18
CA LEU A 108 12.78 -6.84 -14.13
C LEU A 108 13.13 -6.26 -12.74
N GLN A 109 14.40 -5.92 -12.50
CA GLN A 109 14.82 -5.25 -11.27
C GLN A 109 14.17 -3.87 -11.11
N ASN A 110 14.09 -3.10 -12.19
CA ASN A 110 13.40 -1.80 -12.18
C ASN A 110 11.90 -1.95 -11.87
N LEU A 111 11.25 -2.97 -12.43
CA LEU A 111 9.84 -3.27 -12.12
C LEU A 111 9.65 -3.70 -10.66
N VAL A 112 10.55 -4.53 -10.10
CA VAL A 112 10.51 -4.88 -8.67
C VAL A 112 10.67 -3.64 -7.79
N ASN A 113 11.60 -2.74 -8.13
CA ASN A 113 11.76 -1.48 -7.39
C ASN A 113 10.51 -0.61 -7.46
N LYS A 114 9.90 -0.49 -8.65
CA LYS A 114 8.62 0.21 -8.82
C LYS A 114 7.51 -0.43 -7.98
N ALA A 115 7.44 -1.76 -7.92
CA ALA A 115 6.47 -2.46 -7.09
C ALA A 115 6.66 -2.17 -5.60
N LYS A 116 7.91 -2.10 -5.10
CA LYS A 116 8.21 -1.70 -3.72
C LYS A 116 7.70 -0.29 -3.41
N ASP A 117 7.97 0.67 -4.31
CA ASP A 117 7.52 2.06 -4.14
C ASP A 117 5.99 2.18 -4.13
N LEU A 118 5.31 1.45 -5.03
CA LEU A 118 3.84 1.42 -5.07
C LEU A 118 3.25 0.74 -3.83
N LEU A 119 3.86 -0.35 -3.35
CA LEU A 119 3.40 -1.05 -2.15
C LEU A 119 3.51 -0.14 -0.92
N LYS A 120 4.65 0.53 -0.75
CA LYS A 120 4.85 1.50 0.32
C LYS A 120 3.81 2.62 0.29
N LYS A 121 3.53 3.20 -0.88
CA LYS A 121 2.50 4.23 -1.04
C LYS A 121 1.10 3.71 -0.70
N LYS A 122 0.79 2.46 -1.07
CA LYS A 122 -0.48 1.81 -0.72
C LYS A 122 -0.61 1.66 0.80
N GLU A 123 0.42 1.17 1.47
CA GLU A 123 0.43 1.00 2.94
C GLU A 123 0.32 2.35 3.67
N GLU A 124 1.00 3.38 3.19
CA GLU A 124 0.89 4.75 3.71
C GLU A 124 -0.54 5.29 3.56
N ALA A 125 -1.15 5.14 2.38
CA ALA A 125 -2.53 5.57 2.14
C ALA A 125 -3.55 4.82 3.01
N GLU A 126 -3.38 3.51 3.20
CA GLU A 126 -4.23 2.71 4.09
C GLU A 126 -4.12 3.18 5.55
N LYS A 127 -2.90 3.52 5.99
CA LYS A 127 -2.66 4.05 7.34
C LYS A 127 -3.28 5.43 7.53
N GLU A 128 -3.15 6.33 6.55
CA GLU A 128 -3.77 7.65 6.59
C GLU A 128 -5.30 7.54 6.63
N GLN A 129 -5.88 6.65 5.82
CA GLN A 129 -7.32 6.38 5.83
C GLN A 129 -7.79 5.85 7.19
N ALA A 130 -7.05 4.92 7.80
CA ALA A 130 -7.37 4.41 9.12
C ALA A 130 -7.25 5.48 10.23
N ASP A 131 -6.23 6.34 10.19
CA ASP A 131 -6.05 7.45 11.13
C ASP A 131 -7.20 8.47 11.01
N ALA A 132 -7.53 8.88 9.78
CA ALA A 132 -8.63 9.81 9.53
C ALA A 132 -9.97 9.23 10.01
N LYS A 133 -10.26 7.97 9.66
CA LYS A 133 -11.47 7.28 10.13
C LYS A 133 -11.53 7.26 11.65
N LYS A 134 -10.45 6.85 12.32
CA LYS A 134 -10.39 6.81 13.78
C LYS A 134 -10.65 8.17 14.40
N LYS A 135 -9.99 9.24 13.92
CA LYS A 135 -10.16 10.60 14.45
C LYS A 135 -11.59 11.10 14.30
N VAL A 136 -12.22 10.86 13.15
CA VAL A 136 -13.61 11.26 12.90
C VAL A 136 -14.58 10.47 13.77
N GLU A 137 -14.45 9.14 13.82
CA GLU A 137 -15.32 8.29 14.63
C GLU A 137 -15.14 8.58 16.14
N ASP A 138 -13.92 8.97 16.56
CA ASP A 138 -13.63 9.34 17.95
C ASP A 138 -14.29 10.64 18.41
N LEU A 139 -14.81 11.48 17.50
CA LEU A 139 -15.60 12.66 17.85
C LEU A 139 -16.96 12.29 18.48
N PHE A 140 -17.46 11.08 18.20
CA PHE A 140 -18.82 10.66 18.51
C PHE A 140 -18.86 9.57 19.58
N THR A 141 -19.99 9.48 20.31
CA THR A 141 -20.16 8.48 21.36
C THR A 141 -20.34 7.06 20.82
N ASP A 142 -20.91 6.93 19.62
CA ASP A 142 -21.19 5.65 18.97
C ASP A 142 -21.24 5.78 17.43
N ASN A 143 -21.50 4.66 16.76
CA ASN A 143 -21.57 4.55 15.30
C ASN A 143 -22.84 5.13 14.67
N LYS A 144 -23.74 5.77 15.44
CA LYS A 144 -24.87 6.53 14.87
C LYS A 144 -24.46 7.96 14.53
N PHE A 145 -23.36 8.43 15.13
CA PHE A 145 -22.79 9.75 14.87
C PHE A 145 -23.77 10.89 15.13
N ASP A 146 -24.70 10.71 16.08
CA ASP A 146 -25.72 11.72 16.43
C ASP A 146 -25.34 12.53 17.68
N THR A 147 -24.38 12.05 18.46
CA THR A 147 -23.97 12.66 19.73
C THR A 147 -22.45 12.74 19.81
N LEU A 148 -21.92 13.91 20.20
CA LEU A 148 -20.50 14.11 20.42
C LEU A 148 -20.04 13.55 21.77
N LYS A 149 -18.80 13.06 21.84
CA LYS A 149 -18.16 12.78 23.13
C LYS A 149 -18.00 14.08 23.91
N GLY A 150 -18.00 13.97 25.24
CA GLY A 150 -17.80 15.12 26.14
C GLY A 150 -16.46 15.84 25.90
N SER A 151 -15.43 15.10 25.48
CA SER A 151 -14.10 15.62 25.14
C SER A 151 -14.00 16.30 23.78
N THR A 152 -15.04 16.21 22.94
CA THR A 152 -15.01 16.81 21.61
C THR A 152 -15.15 18.32 21.71
N ASN A 153 -14.16 19.01 21.17
CA ASN A 153 -14.06 20.47 21.07
C ASN A 153 -13.57 20.87 19.65
N GLN A 154 -13.45 22.16 19.39
CA GLN A 154 -13.05 22.65 18.06
C GLN A 154 -11.71 22.08 17.59
N ALA A 155 -10.72 21.98 18.48
CA ALA A 155 -9.41 21.42 18.14
C ALA A 155 -9.50 19.96 17.69
N ALA A 156 -10.31 19.13 18.36
CA ALA A 156 -10.51 17.74 17.96
C ALA A 156 -11.17 17.64 16.57
N VAL A 157 -12.15 18.52 16.29
CA VAL A 157 -12.81 18.59 14.98
C VAL A 157 -11.84 19.04 13.89
N ASP A 158 -11.02 20.05 14.14
CA ASP A 158 -10.01 20.55 13.21
C ASP A 158 -8.94 19.49 12.91
N GLU A 159 -8.51 18.72 13.91
CA GLU A 159 -7.57 17.61 13.73
C GLU A 159 -8.16 16.49 12.86
N ALA A 160 -9.43 16.17 13.05
CA ALA A 160 -10.14 15.19 12.23
C ALA A 160 -10.29 15.69 10.78
N GLU A 161 -10.69 16.95 10.59
CA GLU A 161 -10.78 17.57 9.27
C GLU A 161 -9.44 17.58 8.54
N ALA A 162 -8.35 17.96 9.24
CA ALA A 162 -7.02 17.95 8.67
C ALA A 162 -6.58 16.54 8.23
N ALA A 163 -6.98 15.49 8.97
CA ALA A 163 -6.72 14.11 8.58
C ALA A 163 -7.53 13.70 7.34
N VAL A 164 -8.82 14.03 7.28
CA VAL A 164 -9.69 13.75 6.12
C VAL A 164 -9.19 14.48 4.86
N ASN A 165 -8.72 15.71 4.99
CA ASN A 165 -8.24 16.51 3.86
C ASN A 165 -7.02 15.90 3.16
N LYS A 166 -6.18 15.14 3.88
CA LYS A 166 -5.02 14.42 3.31
C LYS A 166 -5.41 13.23 2.45
N LEU A 167 -6.61 12.67 2.65
CA LEU A 167 -7.04 11.49 1.91
C LEU A 167 -7.20 11.79 0.41
N PRO A 168 -6.95 10.81 -0.46
CA PRO A 168 -7.32 10.90 -1.87
C PRO A 168 -8.85 11.02 -2.01
N ALA A 169 -9.31 11.60 -3.12
CA ALA A 169 -10.73 11.69 -3.42
C ALA A 169 -11.36 10.29 -3.54
N GLY A 170 -12.58 10.14 -3.01
CA GLY A 170 -13.31 8.89 -3.04
C GLY A 170 -14.37 8.81 -1.96
N ALA A 171 -15.22 7.79 -2.06
CA ALA A 171 -16.41 7.64 -1.22
C ALA A 171 -16.13 7.68 0.29
N GLU A 172 -15.00 7.13 0.76
CA GLU A 172 -14.66 7.20 2.19
C GLU A 172 -14.26 8.62 2.61
N LYS A 173 -13.53 9.37 1.78
CA LYS A 173 -13.22 10.78 2.08
C LYS A 173 -14.50 11.60 2.18
N ASP A 174 -15.42 11.41 1.23
CA ASP A 174 -16.69 12.12 1.19
C ASP A 174 -17.53 11.78 2.44
N ARG A 175 -17.65 10.49 2.78
CA ARG A 175 -18.34 10.04 4.00
C ARG A 175 -17.72 10.64 5.27
N LEU A 176 -16.39 10.62 5.39
CA LEU A 176 -15.72 11.17 6.56
C LEU A 176 -15.86 12.69 6.64
N GLN A 177 -15.87 13.40 5.51
CA GLN A 177 -16.10 14.84 5.45
C GLN A 177 -17.52 15.20 5.89
N ASP A 178 -18.53 14.42 5.50
CA ASP A 178 -19.91 14.60 5.96
C ASP A 178 -20.03 14.44 7.47
N LEU A 179 -19.32 13.45 8.05
CA LEU A 179 -19.28 13.26 9.50
C LEU A 179 -18.56 14.41 10.22
N VAL A 180 -17.47 14.94 9.65
CA VAL A 180 -16.80 16.14 10.19
C VAL A 180 -17.76 17.33 10.19
N ASN A 181 -18.49 17.56 9.09
CA ASN A 181 -19.47 18.64 9.01
C ASN A 181 -20.60 18.46 10.04
N LYS A 182 -21.10 17.24 10.20
CA LYS A 182 -22.08 16.92 11.25
C LYS A 182 -21.54 17.19 12.66
N ALA A 183 -20.28 16.86 12.92
CA ALA A 183 -19.64 17.16 14.20
C ALA A 183 -19.55 18.66 14.47
N LYS A 184 -19.22 19.47 13.45
CA LYS A 184 -19.22 20.94 13.54
C LYS A 184 -20.59 21.48 13.93
N ASP A 185 -21.64 21.00 13.27
CA ASP A 185 -23.02 21.42 13.55
C ASP A 185 -23.47 21.06 14.97
N LEU A 186 -23.13 19.84 15.43
CA LEU A 186 -23.44 19.39 16.79
C LEU A 186 -22.64 20.17 17.84
N LEU A 187 -21.37 20.48 17.57
CA LEU A 187 -20.53 21.26 18.48
C LEU A 187 -21.07 22.67 18.65
N LYS A 188 -21.43 23.32 17.54
CA LYS A 188 -22.06 24.65 17.58
C LYS A 188 -23.36 24.65 18.39
N LYS A 189 -24.24 23.67 18.18
CA LYS A 189 -25.48 23.54 18.96
C LYS A 189 -25.21 23.32 20.46
N LYS A 190 -24.18 22.55 20.79
CA LYS A 190 -23.76 22.32 22.19
C LYS A 190 -23.27 23.63 22.83
N GLU A 191 -22.44 24.39 22.13
CA GLU A 191 -21.93 25.69 22.60
C GLU A 191 -23.06 26.72 22.78
N GLU A 192 -24.02 26.75 21.84
CA GLU A 192 -25.21 27.59 21.95
C GLU A 192 -26.07 27.21 23.17
N ALA A 193 -26.33 25.92 23.37
CA ALA A 193 -27.09 25.43 24.53
C ALA A 193 -26.36 25.68 25.87
N GLU A 194 -25.03 25.53 25.91
CA GLU A 194 -24.22 25.83 27.10
C GLU A 194 -24.27 27.33 27.44
N LYS A 195 -24.24 28.19 26.42
CA LYS A 195 -24.39 29.63 26.60
C LYS A 195 -25.77 30.00 27.12
N GLU A 196 -26.83 29.45 26.53
CA GLU A 196 -28.21 29.67 26.98
C GLU A 196 -28.41 29.21 28.44
N GLN A 197 -27.85 28.06 28.81
CA GLN A 197 -27.87 27.59 30.21
C GLN A 197 -27.10 28.51 31.15
N ALA A 198 -25.93 29.01 30.75
CA ALA A 198 -25.15 29.95 31.54
C ALA A 198 -25.89 31.29 31.74
N ASP A 199 -26.51 31.82 30.68
CA ASP A 199 -27.29 33.05 30.72
C ASP A 199 -28.53 32.89 31.62
N ALA A 200 -29.27 31.78 31.48
CA ALA A 200 -30.42 31.47 32.34
C ALA A 200 -30.01 31.33 33.80
N LYS A 201 -28.92 30.59 34.08
CA LYS A 201 -28.37 30.43 35.43
C LYS A 201 -28.01 31.80 36.04
N LYS A 202 -27.35 32.66 35.28
CA LYS A 202 -26.98 34.02 35.72
C LYS A 202 -28.22 34.86 36.04
N LYS A 203 -29.24 34.86 35.16
CA LYS A 203 -30.50 35.59 35.42
C LYS A 203 -31.15 35.13 36.73
N VAL A 204 -31.16 33.82 37.00
CA VAL A 204 -31.70 33.27 38.26
C VAL A 204 -30.84 33.67 39.46
N GLU A 205 -29.52 33.52 39.38
CA GLU A 205 -28.58 33.92 40.44
C GLU A 205 -28.68 35.41 40.76
N ASP A 206 -28.93 36.26 39.75
CA ASP A 206 -29.06 37.70 39.92
C ASP A 206 -30.29 38.13 40.76
N LEU A 207 -31.28 37.25 40.98
CA LEU A 207 -32.43 37.52 41.85
C LEU A 207 -32.11 37.42 43.35
N PHE A 208 -31.02 36.73 43.72
CA PHE A 208 -30.69 36.38 45.10
C PHE A 208 -29.45 37.09 45.62
N THR A 209 -29.39 37.32 46.93
CA THR A 209 -28.23 37.99 47.55
C THR A 209 -26.99 37.09 47.62
N ASP A 210 -27.17 35.77 47.57
CA ASP A 210 -26.10 34.78 47.61
C ASP A 210 -26.46 33.47 46.86
N ASN A 211 -25.49 32.55 46.83
CA ASN A 211 -25.60 31.26 46.14
C ASN A 211 -26.40 30.19 46.93
N LYS A 212 -27.00 30.54 48.08
CA LYS A 212 -27.91 29.63 48.80
C LYS A 212 -29.34 29.73 48.31
N PHE A 213 -29.63 30.78 47.52
CA PHE A 213 -30.95 31.03 46.95
C PHE A 213 -32.05 31.14 48.03
N ASP A 214 -31.72 31.60 49.23
CA ASP A 214 -32.65 31.72 50.37
C ASP A 214 -33.17 33.15 50.59
N THR A 215 -32.47 34.15 50.04
CA THR A 215 -32.75 35.57 50.28
C THR A 215 -32.72 36.34 48.95
N LEU A 216 -33.82 37.04 48.63
CA LEU A 216 -33.92 37.88 47.43
C LEU A 216 -33.16 39.19 47.61
N LYS A 217 -32.58 39.72 46.53
CA LYS A 217 -32.05 41.09 46.52
C LYS A 217 -33.20 42.09 46.74
N GLY A 218 -32.92 43.19 47.42
CA GLY A 218 -33.92 44.25 47.64
C GLY A 218 -34.41 44.91 46.34
N SER A 219 -33.68 44.75 45.24
CA SER A 219 -34.08 45.19 43.89
C SER A 219 -34.97 44.19 43.14
N THR A 220 -35.15 42.96 43.65
CA THR A 220 -35.93 41.93 42.99
C THR A 220 -37.42 42.23 43.12
N ASN A 221 -38.05 42.51 41.98
CA ASN A 221 -39.49 42.75 41.85
C ASN A 221 -40.10 41.76 40.83
N GLN A 222 -41.42 41.83 40.60
CA GLN A 222 -42.09 40.92 39.67
C GLN A 222 -41.49 40.99 38.26
N ALA A 223 -41.15 42.19 37.77
CA ALA A 223 -40.54 42.35 36.45
C ALA A 223 -39.18 41.63 36.33
N ALA A 224 -38.36 41.66 37.38
CA ALA A 224 -37.09 40.92 37.41
C ALA A 224 -37.31 39.39 37.40
N VAL A 225 -38.36 38.91 38.06
CA VAL A 225 -38.73 37.48 38.03
C VAL A 225 -39.23 37.07 36.65
N ASP A 226 -40.06 37.91 36.01
CA ASP A 226 -40.58 37.66 34.67
C ASP A 226 -39.45 37.63 33.61
N GLU A 227 -38.45 38.51 33.71
CA GLU A 227 -37.27 38.53 32.84
C GLU A 227 -36.39 37.29 32.99
N ALA A 228 -36.31 36.73 34.21
CA ALA A 228 -35.57 35.50 34.49
C ALA A 228 -36.30 34.23 33.99
N GLN A 229 -37.62 34.27 33.82
CA GLN A 229 -38.43 33.17 33.29
C GLN A 229 -38.50 33.13 31.76
N ALA A 230 -38.18 34.23 31.08
CA ALA A 230 -38.19 34.37 29.62
C ALA A 230 -36.86 33.94 28.98
#